data_AF-A0A8B7E9H9-F1
#
_entry.id   AF-A0A8B7E9H9-F1
#
_cell.length_a   1.000
_cell.length_b   1.000
_cell.length_c   1.000
_cell.angle_alpha   90.00
_cell.angle_beta   90.00
_cell.angle_gamma   90.00
#
_symmetry.space_group_name_H-M   'P 1'
#
loop_
_entity.id
_entity.type
_entity.pdbx_description
1 polymer ?
#
loop_
_entity_poly.entity_id
_entity_poly.type
_entity_poly.pdbx_seq_one_letter_code
_entity_poly.pdbx_strand_id
1 'polypeptide(L)'
;MSFFVLSFVSVLLIPATASTQHGESSRYTRCTKSECDSSGALSYCGPIEKPCNPNHEDAPASSCIEPNKRCCRSICNGPMSHCLHNSRACLPGYEEAEGKCLVDGHKCCKPIS
;
A
#
# COMPACT_ATOMS: atom_id res chain seq x y z
N MET A 1 -68.10 22.86 -16.14
CA MET A 1 -66.67 22.59 -16.38
C MET A 1 -65.97 22.73 -15.03
N SER A 2 -65.65 21.59 -14.41
CA SER A 2 -65.08 21.52 -13.06
C SER A 2 -63.55 21.46 -13.14
N PHE A 3 -62.87 22.29 -12.35
CA PHE A 3 -61.42 22.23 -12.17
C PHE A 3 -61.13 21.46 -10.86
N PHE A 4 -60.57 20.26 -10.97
CA PHE A 4 -59.99 19.54 -9.83
C PHE A 4 -58.49 19.87 -9.78
N VAL A 5 -58.07 20.63 -8.78
CA VAL A 5 -56.64 20.88 -8.49
C VAL A 5 -56.15 19.74 -7.60
N LEU A 6 -55.44 18.77 -8.18
CA LEU A 6 -54.78 17.71 -7.44
C LEU A 6 -53.45 18.23 -6.90
N SER A 7 -53.42 18.52 -5.60
CA SER A 7 -52.22 18.86 -4.86
C SER A 7 -51.42 17.58 -4.58
N PHE A 8 -50.35 17.34 -5.35
CA PHE A 8 -49.44 16.22 -5.12
C PHE A 8 -48.30 16.67 -4.19
N VAL A 9 -48.43 16.35 -2.90
CA VAL A 9 -47.33 16.47 -1.94
C VAL A 9 -46.39 15.29 -2.17
N SER A 10 -45.31 15.50 -2.91
CA SER A 10 -44.26 14.50 -3.09
C SER A 10 -43.44 14.40 -1.80
N VAL A 11 -43.78 13.44 -0.94
CA VAL A 11 -42.91 12.98 0.15
C VAL A 11 -41.74 12.25 -0.49
N LEU A 12 -40.61 12.94 -0.64
CA LEU A 12 -39.32 12.36 -1.00
C LEU A 12 -38.88 11.43 0.13
N LEU A 13 -39.22 10.14 0.00
CA LEU A 13 -38.52 9.07 0.71
C LEU A 13 -37.09 9.04 0.18
N ILE A 14 -36.16 9.59 0.96
CA ILE A 14 -34.74 9.35 0.77
C ILE A 14 -34.49 7.96 1.36
N PRO A 15 -34.20 6.92 0.56
CA PRO A 15 -33.63 5.72 1.13
C PRO A 15 -32.31 6.13 1.76
N ALA A 16 -32.25 6.09 3.09
CA ALA A 16 -30.99 6.13 3.81
C ALA A 16 -30.21 4.89 3.38
N THR A 17 -29.44 5.03 2.31
CA THR A 17 -28.35 4.11 2.00
C THR A 17 -27.39 4.24 3.16
N ALA A 18 -27.60 3.39 4.17
CA ALA A 18 -26.58 3.02 5.11
C ALA A 18 -25.34 2.72 4.27
N SER A 19 -24.36 3.64 4.32
CA SER A 19 -23.03 3.37 3.81
C SER A 19 -22.43 2.32 4.72
N THR A 20 -22.79 1.07 4.46
CA THR A 20 -21.98 -0.07 4.83
C THR A 20 -20.69 0.12 4.07
N GLN A 21 -19.70 0.77 4.70
CA GLN A 21 -18.30 0.68 4.27
C GLN A 21 -17.83 -0.75 4.57
N HIS A 22 -18.42 -1.70 3.85
CA HIS A 22 -17.88 -3.03 3.64
C HIS A 22 -17.31 -3.02 2.22
N GLY A 23 -16.34 -2.13 2.02
CA GLY A 23 -15.46 -2.11 0.87
C GLY A 23 -14.21 -2.89 1.22
N GLU A 24 -14.32 -4.20 1.09
CA GLU A 24 -13.31 -5.02 0.44
C GLU A 24 -11.85 -4.91 0.93
N SER A 25 -11.42 -5.99 1.56
CA SER A 25 -10.03 -6.43 1.72
C SER A 25 -9.30 -6.56 0.35
N SER A 26 -9.00 -5.47 -0.36
CA SER A 26 -8.43 -5.52 -1.73
C SER A 26 -7.49 -4.36 -2.12
N ARG A 27 -7.01 -3.58 -1.14
CA ARG A 27 -5.81 -2.73 -1.31
C ARG A 27 -4.72 -3.26 -0.39
N TYR A 28 -3.91 -4.18 -0.91
CA TYR A 28 -2.50 -4.21 -0.51
C TYR A 28 -2.02 -2.77 -0.43
N THR A 29 -1.62 -2.31 0.75
CA THR A 29 -1.03 -0.99 0.90
C THR A 29 0.10 -0.90 -0.10
N ARG A 30 -0.13 -0.24 -1.24
CA ARG A 30 0.92 0.01 -2.21
C ARG A 30 1.95 0.82 -1.43
N CYS A 31 3.12 0.26 -1.19
CA CYS A 31 4.25 1.04 -0.71
C CYS A 31 4.53 2.08 -1.80
N THR A 32 3.91 3.25 -1.72
CA THR A 32 4.03 4.31 -2.73
C THR A 32 5.25 5.18 -2.51
N LYS A 33 5.88 5.03 -1.34
CA LYS A 33 7.07 5.75 -0.89
C LYS A 33 7.90 4.86 0.04
N SER A 34 9.12 5.31 0.32
CA SER A 34 9.97 4.75 1.38
C SER A 34 9.65 5.46 2.69
N GLU A 35 8.94 4.79 3.61
CA GLU A 35 8.54 5.39 4.90
C GLU A 35 9.57 5.19 6.01
N CYS A 36 10.24 4.05 6.03
CA CYS A 36 11.06 3.64 7.17
C CYS A 36 12.37 2.95 6.79
N ASP A 37 12.51 2.46 5.56
CA ASP A 37 13.76 1.83 5.11
C ASP A 37 14.81 2.88 4.74
N SER A 38 15.95 2.84 5.43
CA SER A 38 17.04 3.82 5.27
C SER A 38 17.72 3.75 3.90
N SER A 39 17.61 2.62 3.19
CA SER A 39 18.12 2.49 1.81
C SER A 39 17.30 3.30 0.81
N GLY A 40 16.09 3.72 1.18
CA GLY A 40 15.12 4.33 0.28
C GLY A 40 14.26 3.33 -0.48
N ALA A 41 14.25 2.07 -0.04
CA ALA A 41 13.38 1.05 -0.61
C ALA A 41 11.91 1.28 -0.21
N LEU A 42 11.00 0.92 -1.12
CA LEU A 42 9.56 1.01 -0.87
C LEU A 42 9.19 0.21 0.39
N SER A 43 8.70 0.93 1.39
CA SER A 43 8.50 0.42 2.73
C SER A 43 7.38 1.16 3.46
N TYR A 44 6.72 0.48 4.39
CA TYR A 44 5.66 1.06 5.22
C TYR A 44 5.81 0.62 6.68
N CYS A 45 5.27 1.42 7.60
CA CYS A 45 5.19 1.06 9.00
C CYS A 45 3.92 0.28 9.32
N GLY A 46 4.07 -1.00 9.67
CA GLY A 46 3.00 -1.90 10.09
C GLY A 46 2.96 -2.09 11.61
N PRO A 47 1.84 -2.52 12.21
CA PRO A 47 1.80 -2.86 13.64
C PRO A 47 2.68 -4.07 13.95
N ILE A 48 3.45 -4.03 15.06
CA ILE A 48 4.36 -5.12 15.43
C ILE A 48 3.63 -6.43 15.78
N GLU A 49 2.36 -6.37 16.17
CA GLU A 49 1.58 -7.56 16.52
C GLU A 49 1.07 -8.36 15.31
N LYS A 50 1.20 -7.80 14.09
CA LYS A 50 0.83 -8.47 12.84
C LYS A 50 2.07 -8.69 11.99
N PRO A 51 2.14 -9.81 11.25
CA PRO A 51 3.18 -9.97 10.23
C PRO A 51 3.02 -8.90 9.16
N CYS A 52 4.09 -8.69 8.37
CA CYS A 52 4.00 -7.85 7.19
C CYS A 52 2.92 -8.39 6.22
N ASN A 53 2.30 -7.47 5.48
CA ASN A 53 1.37 -7.83 4.42
C ASN A 53 2.13 -8.72 3.41
N PRO A 54 1.47 -9.65 2.70
CA PRO A 54 2.23 -10.56 1.85
C PRO A 54 2.98 -9.82 0.70
N ASN A 55 4.02 -10.43 0.13
CA ASN A 55 4.99 -9.72 -0.72
C ASN A 55 5.72 -8.54 -0.02
N HIS A 56 5.76 -8.55 1.32
CA HIS A 56 6.60 -7.68 2.12
C HIS A 56 7.36 -8.49 3.17
N GLU A 57 8.55 -8.03 3.54
CA GLU A 57 9.40 -8.62 4.59
C GLU A 57 9.76 -7.57 5.64
N ASP A 58 10.20 -8.02 6.82
CA ASP A 58 10.77 -7.14 7.83
C ASP A 58 12.08 -6.52 7.31
N ALA A 59 12.18 -5.20 7.36
CA ALA A 59 13.39 -4.49 6.96
C ALA A 59 14.39 -4.42 8.13
N PRO A 60 15.68 -4.79 7.92
CA PRO A 60 16.67 -4.84 9.00
C PRO A 60 17.27 -3.46 9.35
N ALA A 61 17.23 -2.49 8.43
CA ALA A 61 17.89 -1.18 8.56
C ALA A 61 16.88 -0.03 8.54
N SER A 62 15.92 -0.09 9.46
CA SER A 62 14.73 0.77 9.41
C SER A 62 14.17 1.08 10.77
N SER A 63 13.63 2.29 10.91
CA SER A 63 12.96 2.75 12.12
C SER A 63 11.66 3.46 11.74
N CYS A 64 10.58 3.01 12.36
CA CYS A 64 9.31 3.74 12.33
C CYS A 64 9.32 4.82 13.41
N ILE A 65 8.74 5.99 13.11
CA ILE A 65 8.65 7.11 14.05
C ILE A 65 7.81 6.71 15.27
N GLU A 66 6.71 5.98 15.04
CA GLU A 66 5.82 5.53 16.10
C GLU A 66 6.35 4.28 16.81
N PRO A 67 6.26 4.21 18.15
CA PRO A 67 6.58 3.00 18.89
C PRO A 67 5.62 1.86 18.54
N ASN A 68 6.07 0.61 18.72
CA ASN A 68 5.30 -0.61 18.42
C ASN A 68 4.91 -0.79 16.94
N LYS A 69 5.66 -0.16 16.04
CA LYS A 69 5.60 -0.42 14.60
C LYS A 69 6.83 -1.20 14.14
N ARG A 70 6.64 -2.05 13.13
CA ARG A 70 7.69 -2.70 12.36
C ARG A 70 7.76 -2.06 10.98
N CYS A 71 8.95 -2.01 10.39
CA CYS A 71 9.09 -1.59 9.00
C CYS A 71 8.97 -2.81 8.09
N CYS A 72 8.03 -2.73 7.16
CA CYS A 72 7.76 -3.78 6.17
C CYS A 72 8.15 -3.26 4.80
N ARG A 73 9.10 -3.93 4.14
CA ARG A 73 9.63 -3.57 2.82
C ARG A 73 9.04 -4.45 1.74
N SER A 74 8.73 -3.86 0.59
CA SER A 74 8.17 -4.58 -0.56
C SER A 74 9.20 -5.48 -1.24
N ILE A 75 8.79 -6.71 -1.53
CA ILE A 75 9.55 -7.77 -2.19
C ILE A 75 9.18 -7.81 -3.69
N CYS A 76 10.17 -7.94 -4.57
CA CYS A 76 9.96 -7.88 -6.04
C CYS A 76 10.44 -9.10 -6.84
N ASN A 77 11.39 -9.87 -6.30
CA ASN A 77 11.95 -11.10 -6.86
C ASN A 77 12.43 -12.04 -5.72
N GLY A 78 11.51 -12.52 -4.88
CA GLY A 78 11.83 -13.44 -3.79
C GLY A 78 12.46 -12.79 -2.55
N PRO A 79 12.75 -13.56 -1.49
CA PRO A 79 13.19 -13.03 -0.20
C PRO A 79 14.45 -12.14 -0.33
N MET A 80 14.57 -11.15 0.54
CA MET A 80 15.64 -10.13 0.53
C MET A 80 15.65 -9.18 -0.68
N SER A 81 14.87 -9.44 -1.73
CA SER A 81 14.74 -8.49 -2.84
C SER A 81 13.89 -7.28 -2.43
N HIS A 82 14.19 -6.14 -3.02
CA HIS A 82 13.48 -4.90 -2.70
C HIS A 82 13.37 -3.93 -3.86
N CYS A 83 12.30 -3.15 -3.84
CA CYS A 83 12.05 -2.10 -4.82
C CYS A 83 12.73 -0.80 -4.43
N LEU A 84 13.66 -0.33 -5.27
CA LEU A 84 14.40 0.90 -5.08
C LEU A 84 14.13 1.86 -6.23
N HIS A 85 14.12 3.17 -5.98
CA HIS A 85 13.92 4.15 -7.04
C HIS A 85 15.02 4.05 -8.12
N ASN A 86 14.66 4.17 -9.41
CA ASN A 86 15.56 3.94 -10.54
C ASN A 86 16.82 4.83 -10.53
N SER A 87 16.71 6.03 -9.93
CA SER A 87 17.84 6.96 -9.78
C SER A 87 18.88 6.54 -8.74
N ARG A 88 18.62 5.51 -7.92
CA ARG A 88 19.57 4.99 -6.93
C ARG A 88 20.23 3.72 -7.45
N ALA A 89 21.51 3.53 -7.15
CA ALA A 89 22.16 2.24 -7.34
C ALA A 89 21.65 1.24 -6.29
N CYS A 90 21.61 -0.06 -6.64
CA CYS A 90 21.40 -1.10 -5.64
C CYS A 90 22.50 -1.05 -4.58
N LEU A 91 22.17 -1.48 -3.35
CA LEU A 91 23.14 -1.52 -2.26
C LEU A 91 24.31 -2.47 -2.58
N PRO A 92 25.50 -2.27 -1.98
CA PRO A 92 26.59 -3.23 -2.09
C PRO A 92 26.13 -4.64 -1.72
N GLY A 93 26.47 -5.63 -2.54
CA GLY A 93 26.00 -7.02 -2.39
C GLY A 93 24.63 -7.30 -3.01
N TYR A 94 24.04 -6.32 -3.69
CA TYR A 94 22.80 -6.46 -4.45
C TYR A 94 23.03 -6.10 -5.92
N GLU A 95 22.30 -6.78 -6.80
CA GLU A 95 22.25 -6.52 -8.24
C GLU A 95 20.82 -6.18 -8.68
N GLU A 96 20.71 -5.46 -9.80
CA GLU A 96 19.43 -5.24 -10.46
C GLU A 96 18.92 -6.57 -11.04
N ALA A 97 17.65 -6.87 -10.84
CA ALA A 97 17.03 -8.09 -11.32
C ALA A 97 15.71 -7.81 -12.01
N GLU A 98 15.29 -8.74 -12.86
CA GLU A 98 13.93 -8.74 -13.38
C GLU A 98 12.95 -9.02 -12.24
N GLY A 99 12.12 -8.04 -11.89
CA GLY A 99 11.16 -8.16 -10.81
C GLY A 99 10.11 -7.07 -10.92
N LYS A 100 8.91 -7.32 -10.37
CA LYS A 100 7.80 -6.38 -10.51
C LYS A 100 7.66 -5.52 -9.26
N CYS A 101 7.98 -4.24 -9.40
CA CYS A 101 7.64 -3.23 -8.41
C CYS A 101 6.23 -2.69 -8.64
N LEU A 102 5.50 -2.43 -7.56
CA LEU A 102 4.12 -1.94 -7.62
C LEU A 102 4.01 -0.45 -8.00
N VAL A 103 5.13 0.25 -8.00
CA VAL A 103 5.23 1.69 -8.30
C VAL A 103 6.17 1.87 -9.47
N ASP A 104 5.72 2.60 -10.49
CA ASP A 104 6.55 2.99 -11.62
C ASP A 104 7.78 3.79 -11.17
N GLY A 105 8.85 3.74 -11.97
CA GLY A 105 10.11 4.41 -11.63
C GLY A 105 10.92 3.72 -10.54
N HIS A 106 10.56 2.49 -10.16
CA HIS A 106 11.33 1.64 -9.26
C HIS A 106 11.80 0.37 -9.95
N LYS A 107 12.99 -0.06 -9.58
CA LYS A 107 13.64 -1.28 -10.05
C LYS A 107 13.78 -2.27 -8.90
N CYS A 108 13.88 -3.53 -9.26
CA CYS A 108 14.08 -4.60 -8.30
C CYS A 108 15.59 -4.80 -8.06
N CYS A 109 16.01 -4.73 -6.82
CA CYS A 109 17.35 -5.11 -6.38
C CYS A 109 17.27 -6.42 -5.59
N LYS A 110 18.10 -7.41 -5.91
CA LYS A 110 18.18 -8.69 -5.18
C LYS A 110 19.62 -8.98 -4.73
N PRO A 111 19.84 -9.83 -3.72
CA PRO A 111 21.19 -10.23 -3.34
C PRO A 111 21.92 -10.92 -4.49
N ILE A 112 23.21 -10.62 -4.64
CA ILE A 112 24.09 -11.34 -5.56
C ILE A 112 24.28 -12.77 -5.03
N SER A 113 24.05 -13.78 -5.87
CA SER A 113 24.25 -15.20 -5.53
C SER A 113 25.61 -15.72 -5.98
#